data_AF-A0A5C7TJM8-F1
#
_entry.id   AF-A0A5C7TJM8-F1
#
_cell.length_a   1.000
_cell.length_b   1.000
_cell.length_c   1.000
_cell.angle_alpha   90.00
_cell.angle_beta   90.00
_cell.angle_gamma   90.00
#
_symmetry.space_group_name_H-M   'P 1'
#
loop_
_entity.id
_entity.type
_entity.pdbx_description
1 polymer ?
#
loop_
_entity_poly.entity_id
_entity_poly.type
_entity_poly.pdbx_seq_one_letter_code
_entity_poly.pdbx_strand_id
1 'polypeptide(L)'
;MVTDKPGYEHLIQFLTEHLALFEQQGTPTSHRKTLGVIIEEQIAEQIIQLCLQHTELETIHRSQIIREVDGIMYDFQEVLASVIEKPATEEQIELINEVSLLIKNLFDTAIAHLMD
;
A
#
# COMPACT_ATOMS: atom_id res chain seq x y z
N MET A 1 2.85 -9.78 11.66
CA MET A 1 3.14 -8.34 11.59
C MET A 1 1.95 -7.76 10.83
N VAL A 2 1.91 -6.45 10.58
CA VAL A 2 0.71 -5.62 10.32
C VAL A 2 -0.56 -6.28 9.75
N THR A 3 -0.49 -7.21 8.80
CA THR A 3 -1.64 -7.89 8.19
C THR A 3 -2.53 -8.66 9.17
N ASP A 4 -2.01 -9.08 10.33
CA ASP A 4 -2.78 -9.77 11.38
C ASP A 4 -3.42 -8.83 12.42
N LYS A 5 -3.34 -7.51 12.21
CA LYS A 5 -3.76 -6.50 13.20
C LYS A 5 -5.02 -5.75 12.77
N PRO A 6 -5.85 -5.27 13.72
CA PRO A 6 -7.05 -4.50 13.41
C PRO A 6 -6.80 -3.27 12.52
N GLY A 7 -5.61 -2.65 12.62
CA GLY A 7 -5.25 -1.54 11.75
C GLY A 7 -5.22 -1.90 10.26
N TYR A 8 -4.87 -3.14 9.93
CA TYR A 8 -4.91 -3.61 8.55
C TYR A 8 -6.33 -3.89 8.06
N GLU A 9 -7.20 -4.45 8.91
CA GLU A 9 -8.63 -4.61 8.59
C GLU A 9 -9.26 -3.24 8.26
N HIS A 10 -8.95 -2.20 9.05
CA HIS A 10 -9.41 -0.84 8.77
C HIS A 10 -8.85 -0.27 7.47
N LEU A 11 -7.61 -0.60 7.09
CA LEU A 11 -7.02 -0.18 5.81
C LEU A 11 -7.78 -0.80 4.62
N ILE A 12 -8.07 -2.10 4.68
CA ILE A 12 -8.84 -2.80 3.65
C ILE A 12 -10.27 -2.27 3.59
N GLN A 13 -10.89 -2.02 4.75
CA GLN A 13 -12.20 -1.39 4.80
C GLN A 13 -12.19 0.00 4.14
N PHE A 14 -11.20 0.84 4.47
CA PHE A 14 -11.05 2.16 3.86
C PHE A 14 -10.92 2.06 2.33
N LEU A 15 -10.08 1.16 1.83
CA LEU A 15 -9.95 0.92 0.39
C LEU A 15 -11.27 0.46 -0.24
N THR A 16 -11.99 -0.44 0.43
CA THR A 16 -13.28 -0.99 -0.01
C THR A 16 -14.36 0.09 -0.09
N GLU A 17 -14.44 0.98 0.91
CA GLU A 17 -15.38 2.10 0.95
C GLU A 17 -15.16 3.10 -0.20
N HIS A 18 -13.95 3.14 -0.76
CA HIS A 18 -13.58 4.01 -1.88
C HIS A 18 -13.52 3.27 -3.23
N LEU A 19 -13.96 2.00 -3.32
CA LEU A 19 -13.93 1.22 -4.56
C LEU A 19 -14.64 1.91 -5.74
N ALA A 20 -15.71 2.64 -5.45
CA ALA A 20 -16.47 3.38 -6.45
C ALA A 20 -15.61 4.39 -7.23
N LEU A 21 -14.53 4.91 -6.64
CA LEU A 21 -13.59 5.80 -7.35
C LEU A 21 -12.80 5.06 -8.43
N PHE A 22 -12.43 3.80 -8.17
CA PHE A 22 -11.63 3.01 -9.10
C PHE A 22 -12.47 2.44 -10.26
N GLU A 23 -13.77 2.24 -10.05
CA GLU A 23 -14.69 1.77 -11.08
C GLU A 23 -15.11 2.86 -12.08
N GLN A 24 -14.95 4.13 -11.73
CA GLN A 24 -15.30 5.26 -12.57
C GLN A 24 -14.36 5.37 -13.79
N GLN A 25 -14.95 5.65 -14.95
CA GLN A 25 -14.17 6.00 -16.15
C GLN A 25 -13.78 7.48 -16.06
N GLY A 26 -12.55 7.75 -15.62
CA GLY A 26 -11.95 9.08 -15.68
C GLY A 26 -11.00 9.25 -16.87
N THR A 27 -10.34 10.41 -16.94
CA THR A 27 -9.29 10.64 -17.94
C THR A 27 -7.98 10.08 -17.42
N PRO A 28 -7.36 9.11 -18.13
CA PRO A 28 -6.06 8.58 -17.74
C PRO A 28 -4.99 9.68 -17.69
N THR A 29 -4.02 9.52 -16.80
CA THR A 29 -2.85 10.39 -16.77
C THR A 29 -2.01 10.27 -18.04
N SER A 30 -1.14 11.25 -18.26
CA SER A 30 -0.28 11.33 -19.46
C SER A 30 0.70 10.16 -19.59
N HIS A 31 1.21 9.64 -18.48
CA HIS A 31 2.15 8.50 -18.46
C HIS A 31 1.47 7.14 -18.65
N ARG A 32 0.13 7.08 -18.54
CA ARG A 32 -0.70 5.87 -18.75
C ARG A 32 -0.21 4.61 -18.01
N LYS A 33 0.40 4.79 -16.84
CA LYS A 33 0.74 3.65 -15.97
C LYS A 33 -0.56 3.02 -15.48
N THR A 34 -0.58 1.70 -15.39
CA THR A 34 -1.73 0.99 -14.82
C THR A 34 -1.82 1.26 -13.33
N LEU A 35 -3.01 1.09 -12.77
CA LEU A 35 -3.22 1.21 -11.33
C LEU A 35 -2.29 0.27 -10.54
N GLY A 36 -2.08 -0.96 -11.02
CA GLY A 36 -1.13 -1.90 -10.42
C GLY A 36 0.29 -1.36 -10.32
N VAL A 37 0.81 -0.78 -11.42
CA VAL A 37 2.16 -0.17 -11.42
C VAL A 37 2.25 0.99 -10.43
N ILE A 38 1.21 1.83 -10.34
CA ILE A 38 1.18 2.93 -9.37
C ILE A 38 1.20 2.40 -7.93
N ILE A 39 0.41 1.38 -7.62
CA ILE A 39 0.37 0.76 -6.30
C ILE A 39 1.74 0.19 -5.92
N GLU A 40 2.37 -0.55 -6.83
CA GLU A 40 3.71 -1.12 -6.63
C GLU A 40 4.75 -0.04 -6.36
N GLU A 41 4.80 1.02 -7.18
CA GLU A 41 5.76 2.11 -7.02
C GLU A 41 5.57 2.85 -5.70
N GLN A 42 4.32 3.17 -5.35
CA GLN A 42 4.05 3.94 -4.13
C GLN A 42 4.31 3.13 -2.86
N ILE A 43 3.89 1.86 -2.82
CA ILE A 43 4.20 1.00 -1.67
C ILE A 43 5.73 0.79 -1.57
N ALA A 44 6.41 0.54 -2.68
CA ALA A 44 7.87 0.37 -2.66
C ALA A 44 8.58 1.62 -2.11
N GLU A 45 8.18 2.83 -2.53
CA GLU A 45 8.73 4.08 -2.02
C GLU A 45 8.56 4.18 -0.49
N GLN A 46 7.36 3.90 0.02
CA GLN A 46 7.09 3.96 1.45
C GLN A 46 7.92 2.95 2.26
N ILE A 47 8.11 1.74 1.74
CA ILE A 47 8.91 0.70 2.40
C ILE A 47 10.40 1.01 2.36
N ILE A 48 10.90 1.61 1.27
CA ILE A 48 12.28 2.13 1.21
C ILE A 48 12.46 3.22 2.27
N GLN A 49 11.55 4.20 2.33
CA GLN A 49 11.61 5.28 3.31
C GLN A 49 11.56 4.75 4.75
N LEU A 50 10.67 3.79 5.03
CA LEU A 50 10.58 3.10 6.31
C LEU A 50 11.94 2.46 6.69
N CYS A 51 12.54 1.72 5.76
CA CYS A 51 13.83 1.06 5.97
C CYS A 51 15.00 2.04 6.21
N LEU A 52 14.93 3.23 5.60
CA LEU A 52 15.91 4.31 5.79
C LEU A 52 15.71 5.05 7.12
N GLN A 53 14.49 5.14 7.61
CA GLN A 53 14.17 5.74 8.92
C GLN A 53 14.59 4.81 10.07
N HIS A 54 14.38 3.50 9.92
CA HIS A 54 14.66 2.50 10.94
C HIS A 54 15.91 1.67 10.58
N THR A 55 17.08 2.32 10.57
CA THR A 55 18.37 1.70 10.18
C THR A 55 18.82 0.58 11.12
N GLU A 56 18.38 0.63 12.38
CA GLU A 56 18.64 -0.30 13.47
C GLU A 56 17.93 -1.66 13.30
N LEU A 57 16.95 -1.76 12.40
CA LEU A 57 16.24 -3.02 12.17
C LEU A 57 17.18 -4.11 11.69
N GLU A 58 17.23 -5.19 12.47
CA GLU A 58 17.87 -6.44 12.07
C GLU A 58 17.30 -7.00 10.78
N THR A 59 18.12 -7.76 10.05
CA THR A 59 17.74 -8.39 8.78
C THR A 59 16.46 -9.22 8.90
N ILE A 60 16.24 -9.90 10.03
CA ILE A 60 15.04 -10.73 10.24
C ILE A 60 13.76 -9.89 10.23
N HIS A 61 13.78 -8.70 10.83
CA HIS A 61 12.65 -7.78 10.85
C HIS A 61 12.39 -7.20 9.46
N ARG A 62 13.45 -6.83 8.72
CA ARG A 62 13.34 -6.36 7.33
C ARG A 62 12.74 -7.44 6.42
N SER A 63 13.20 -8.69 6.53
CA SER A 63 12.63 -9.81 5.78
C SER A 63 11.17 -10.09 6.14
N GLN A 64 10.76 -9.83 7.39
CA GLN A 64 9.36 -9.92 7.76
C GLN A 64 8.52 -8.81 7.14
N ILE A 65 9.00 -7.55 7.14
CA ILE A 65 8.33 -6.43 6.48
C ILE A 65 8.09 -6.74 4.99
N ILE A 66 9.10 -7.25 4.27
CA ILE A 66 8.94 -7.60 2.85
C ILE A 66 7.84 -8.65 2.64
N ARG A 67 7.79 -9.70 3.47
CA ARG A 67 6.72 -10.72 3.36
C ARG A 67 5.32 -10.17 3.63
N GLU A 68 5.20 -9.23 4.56
CA GLU A 68 3.93 -8.56 4.85
C GLU A 68 3.52 -7.66 3.69
N VAL A 69 4.47 -6.94 3.08
CA VAL A 69 4.24 -6.13 1.87
C VAL A 69 3.77 -7.00 0.70
N ASP A 70 4.36 -8.18 0.50
CA ASP A 70 3.91 -9.13 -0.51
C ASP A 70 2.45 -9.55 -0.28
N GLY A 71 2.07 -9.80 0.97
CA GLY A 71 0.69 -10.11 1.36
C GLY A 71 -0.27 -8.94 1.11
N ILE A 72 0.13 -7.72 1.48
CA ILE A 72 -0.66 -6.50 1.25
C ILE A 72 -0.89 -6.29 -0.25
N MET A 73 0.15 -6.50 -1.07
CA MET A 73 0.05 -6.37 -2.51
C MET A 73 -0.93 -7.38 -3.10
N TYR A 74 -0.88 -8.63 -2.64
CA TYR A 74 -1.81 -9.68 -3.07
C TYR A 74 -3.27 -9.32 -2.75
N ASP A 75 -3.54 -8.86 -1.53
CA ASP A 75 -4.90 -8.49 -1.11
C ASP A 75 -5.42 -7.28 -1.91
N PHE A 76 -4.57 -6.30 -2.22
CA PHE A 76 -4.95 -5.16 -3.05
C PHE A 76 -5.22 -5.58 -4.49
N GLN A 77 -4.44 -6.50 -5.04
CA GLN A 77 -4.68 -7.09 -6.36
C GLN A 77 -6.02 -7.81 -6.41
N GLU A 78 -6.41 -8.51 -5.34
CA GLU A 78 -7.72 -9.16 -5.24
C GLU A 78 -8.86 -8.14 -5.18
N VAL A 79 -8.76 -7.14 -4.29
CA VAL A 79 -9.79 -6.10 -4.11
C VAL A 79 -9.98 -5.28 -5.40
N LEU A 80 -8.90 -4.99 -6.12
CA LEU A 80 -8.90 -4.14 -7.32
C LEU A 80 -8.83 -4.93 -8.63
N ALA A 81 -9.08 -6.24 -8.61
CA ALA A 81 -8.86 -7.13 -9.75
C ALA A 81 -9.54 -6.67 -11.06
N SER A 82 -10.71 -6.02 -10.97
CA SER A 82 -11.50 -5.57 -12.13
C SER A 82 -10.95 -4.30 -12.80
N VAL A 83 -10.01 -3.60 -12.15
CA VAL A 83 -9.55 -2.26 -12.52
C VAL A 83 -8.02 -2.12 -12.50
N ILE A 84 -7.29 -3.06 -11.89
CA ILE A 84 -5.84 -2.93 -11.64
C ILE A 84 -5.00 -2.79 -12.92
N GLU A 85 -5.43 -3.40 -14.02
CA GLU A 85 -4.77 -3.33 -15.33
C GLU A 85 -5.15 -2.08 -16.15
N LYS A 86 -6.05 -1.23 -15.64
CA LYS A 86 -6.47 -0.02 -16.33
C LYS A 86 -5.51 1.12 -16.03
N PRO A 87 -5.26 2.03 -17.00
CA PRO A 87 -4.53 3.26 -16.74
C PRO A 87 -5.17 4.07 -15.61
N ALA A 88 -4.36 4.50 -14.65
CA ALA A 88 -4.84 5.26 -13.49
C ALA A 88 -5.22 6.70 -13.87
N THR A 89 -6.18 7.27 -13.14
CA THR A 89 -6.50 8.70 -13.15
C THR A 89 -5.76 9.43 -12.02
N GLU A 90 -5.72 10.76 -12.05
CA GLU A 90 -5.05 11.55 -11.00
C GLU A 90 -5.70 11.32 -9.62
N GLU A 91 -7.03 11.25 -9.55
CA GLU A 91 -7.77 11.02 -8.30
C GLU A 91 -7.51 9.62 -7.73
N GLN A 92 -7.37 8.61 -8.61
CA GLN A 92 -7.01 7.27 -8.18
C GLN A 92 -5.57 7.22 -7.64
N ILE A 93 -4.64 7.93 -8.29
CA ILE A 93 -3.26 8.04 -7.81
C ILE A 93 -3.21 8.73 -6.45
N GLU A 94 -3.97 9.82 -6.26
CA GLU A 94 -4.04 10.53 -4.98
C GLU A 94 -4.51 9.61 -3.84
N LEU A 95 -5.57 8.82 -4.08
CA LEU A 95 -6.04 7.85 -3.09
C LEU A 95 -5.01 6.75 -2.83
N ILE A 96 -4.34 6.22 -3.85
CA ILE A 96 -3.27 5.23 -3.65
C ILE A 96 -2.11 5.80 -2.84
N ASN A 97 -1.79 7.09 -2.99
CA ASN A 97 -0.77 7.75 -2.19
C ASN A 97 -1.18 7.83 -0.72
N GLU A 98 -2.44 8.13 -0.44
CA GLU A 98 -2.96 8.13 0.93
C GLU A 98 -2.89 6.72 1.54
N VAL A 99 -3.34 5.71 0.78
CA VAL A 99 -3.30 4.31 1.21
C VAL A 99 -1.87 3.83 1.47
N SER A 100 -0.89 4.22 0.64
CA SER A 100 0.52 3.85 0.87
C SER A 100 1.10 4.48 2.15
N LEU A 101 0.73 5.73 2.47
CA LEU A 101 1.08 6.37 3.72
C LEU A 101 0.46 5.65 4.93
N LEU A 102 -0.80 5.20 4.82
CA LEU A 102 -1.43 4.40 5.87
C LEU A 102 -0.69 3.06 6.08
N ILE A 103 -0.27 2.39 5.01
CA ILE A 103 0.57 1.17 5.11
C ILE A 103 1.85 1.47 5.89
N LYS A 104 2.55 2.57 5.56
CA LYS A 104 3.75 2.96 6.29
C LYS A 104 3.47 3.18 7.78
N ASN A 105 2.37 3.86 8.11
CA ASN A 105 1.97 4.11 9.51
C ASN A 105 1.70 2.81 10.29
N LEU A 106 1.12 1.78 9.65
CA LEU A 106 0.96 0.46 10.27
C LEU A 106 2.32 -0.14 10.64
N PHE A 107 3.30 -0.05 9.73
CA PHE A 107 4.65 -0.56 10.00
C PHE A 107 5.40 0.27 11.03
N ASP A 108 5.34 1.60 10.98
CA ASP A 108 5.94 2.48 12.00
C ASP A 108 5.42 2.13 13.39
N THR A 109 4.11 1.92 13.53
CA THR A 109 3.49 1.50 14.78
C THR A 109 3.96 0.12 15.23
N ALA A 110 4.08 -0.84 14.32
CA ALA A 110 4.56 -2.17 14.63
C ALA A 110 6.05 -2.16 15.05
N ILE A 111 6.87 -1.32 14.42
CA ILE A 111 8.29 -1.15 14.74
C ILE A 111 8.46 -0.47 16.10
N ALA A 112 7.69 0.58 16.39
CA ALA A 112 7.73 1.23 17.70
C ALA A 112 7.48 0.21 18.83
N HIS A 113 6.44 -0.62 18.72
CA HIS A 113 6.16 -1.68 19.70
C HIS A 113 7.21 -2.79 19.74
N LEU A 114 7.98 -3.00 18.67
CA LEU A 114 9.05 -3.99 18.63
C LEU A 114 10.32 -3.49 19.33
N MET A 115 10.53 -2.17 19.33
CA MET A 115 11.72 -1.52 19.90
C MET A 115 11.52 -1.06 21.36
N ASP A 116 10.28 -1.03 21.84
CA ASP A 116 9.92 -0.80 23.26
C ASP A 116 10.23 -2.03 24.16
#